data_AF-A0A7V6JUH1-F1
#
_entry.id   AF-A0A7V6JUH1-F1
#
_cell.length_a   1.000
_cell.length_b   1.000
_cell.length_c   1.000
_cell.angle_alpha   90.00
_cell.angle_beta   90.00
_cell.angle_gamma   90.00
#
_symmetry.space_group_name_H-M   'P 1'
#
loop_
_entity.id
_entity.type
_entity.pdbx_description
1 polymer ?
#
loop_
_entity_poly.entity_id
_entity_poly.type
_entity_poly.pdbx_seq_one_letter_code
_entity_poly.pdbx_strand_id
1 'polypeptide(L)'
;MKTFYTGLIALYSVMARAAIPFSAKARRWVRGRRGWRERLSSFSRGEGKVAWVHCASLGEFEQGRPVIEKIRRERPDWKMVVTFFSP
;
A
#
# COMPACT_ATOMS: atom_id res chain seq x y z
N MET A 1 24.94 6.18 6.85
CA MET A 1 23.82 5.21 7.02
C MET A 1 22.67 5.45 6.04
N LYS A 2 22.10 6.66 5.93
CA LYS A 2 21.00 6.95 4.99
C LYS A 2 21.35 6.65 3.52
N THR A 3 22.50 7.08 3.03
CA THR A 3 22.95 6.88 1.64
C THR A 3 23.09 5.40 1.26
N PHE A 4 23.75 4.62 2.12
CA PHE A 4 23.89 3.17 1.94
C PHE A 4 22.53 2.45 1.92
N TYR A 5 21.65 2.76 2.89
CA TYR A 5 20.31 2.21 2.96
C TYR A 5 19.46 2.55 1.73
N THR A 6 19.49 3.81 1.27
CA THR A 6 18.80 4.24 0.05
C THR A 6 19.38 3.56 -1.19
N GLY A 7 20.70 3.36 -1.26
CA GLY A 7 21.36 2.61 -2.32
C GLY A 7 20.89 1.17 -2.40
N LEU A 8 20.80 0.47 -1.26
CA LEU A 8 20.26 -0.90 -1.20
C LEU A 8 18.80 -0.98 -1.66
N ILE A 9 17.95 -0.01 -1.28
CA ILE A 9 16.56 0.06 -1.75
C ILE A 9 16.49 0.26 -3.26
N ALA A 10 17.33 1.15 -3.81
CA ALA A 10 17.39 1.39 -5.25
C ALA A 10 17.82 0.12 -6.00
N LEU A 11 18.87 -0.55 -5.52
CA LEU A 11 19.35 -1.81 -6.08
C LEU A 11 18.26 -2.90 -6.05
N TYR A 12 17.61 -3.10 -4.91
CA TYR A 12 16.49 -4.04 -4.80
C TYR A 12 15.35 -3.70 -5.76
N SER A 13 15.05 -2.42 -5.95
CA SER A 13 14.02 -1.97 -6.90
C SER A 13 14.37 -2.29 -8.34
N VAL A 14 15.65 -2.17 -8.73
CA VAL A 14 16.14 -2.57 -10.06
C VAL A 14 16.06 -4.08 -10.24
N MET A 15 16.54 -4.86 -9.26
CA MET A 15 16.45 -6.32 -9.28
C MET A 15 15.01 -6.82 -9.39
N ALA A 16 14.09 -6.22 -8.62
CA ALA A 16 12.67 -6.56 -8.68
C ALA A 16 12.03 -6.27 -10.05
N ARG A 17 12.48 -5.22 -10.74
CA ARG A 17 12.05 -4.92 -12.13
C ARG A 17 12.65 -5.91 -13.12
N ALA A 18 13.93 -6.26 -12.99
CA ALA A 18 14.57 -7.27 -13.82
C ALA A 18 13.94 -8.67 -13.66
N ALA A 19 13.34 -8.97 -12.50
CA ALA A 19 12.64 -10.22 -12.22
C ALA A 19 11.22 -10.33 -12.82
N ILE A 20 10.65 -9.26 -13.40
CA ILE A 20 9.30 -9.23 -13.99
C ILE A 20 9.03 -10.33 -15.05
N PRO A 21 9.92 -10.59 -16.03
CA PRO A 21 9.68 -11.64 -17.02
C PRO A 21 9.68 -13.04 -16.40
N PHE A 22 10.40 -13.25 -15.30
CA PHE A 22 10.57 -14.55 -14.66
C PHE A 22 9.55 -14.86 -13.56
N SER A 23 8.79 -13.85 -13.07
CA SER A 23 7.88 -14.04 -11.94
C SER A 23 6.62 -13.19 -11.99
N ALA A 24 5.46 -13.85 -11.95
CA ALA A 24 4.17 -13.18 -11.77
C ALA A 24 4.10 -12.40 -10.44
N LYS A 25 4.76 -12.90 -9.37
CA LYS A 25 4.85 -12.22 -8.07
C LYS A 25 5.66 -10.93 -8.18
N ALA A 26 6.81 -10.95 -8.86
CA ALA A 26 7.60 -9.73 -9.11
C ALA A 26 6.80 -8.70 -9.92
N ARG A 27 6.03 -9.17 -10.90
CA ARG A 27 5.14 -8.31 -11.69
C ARG A 27 4.04 -7.67 -10.86
N ARG A 28 3.38 -8.42 -9.96
CA ARG A 28 2.41 -7.86 -8.99
C ARG A 28 3.06 -6.87 -8.03
N TRP A 29 4.20 -7.23 -7.45
CA TRP A 29 5.01 -6.40 -6.56
C TRP A 29 5.35 -5.04 -7.17
N VAL A 30 5.88 -5.00 -8.40
CA VAL A 30 6.26 -3.75 -9.06
C VAL A 30 5.03 -2.93 -9.47
N ARG A 31 3.98 -3.57 -10.00
CA ARG A 31 2.76 -2.86 -10.42
C ARG A 31 1.98 -2.29 -9.24
N GLY A 32 1.84 -3.03 -8.15
CA GLY A 32 1.09 -2.63 -6.96
C GLY A 32 1.65 -1.37 -6.29
N ARG A 33 2.97 -1.16 -6.40
CA ARG A 33 3.64 0.07 -5.91
C ARG A 33 3.82 1.14 -6.98
N ARG A 34 3.26 1.03 -8.17
CA ARG A 34 3.37 2.14 -9.14
C ARG A 34 2.55 3.34 -8.63
N GLY A 35 3.16 4.52 -8.60
CA GLY A 35 2.48 5.77 -8.21
C GLY A 35 2.22 5.91 -6.70
N TRP A 36 2.87 5.10 -5.86
CA TRP A 36 2.59 5.08 -4.41
C TRP A 36 2.99 6.39 -3.72
N ARG A 37 4.08 7.04 -4.16
CA ARG A 37 4.57 8.29 -3.57
C ARG A 37 3.62 9.43 -3.86
N GLU A 38 3.14 9.51 -5.10
CA GLU A 38 2.19 10.52 -5.56
C GLU A 38 0.85 10.39 -4.84
N ARG A 39 0.36 9.15 -4.66
CA ARG A 39 -0.84 8.87 -3.86
C ARG A 39 -0.63 9.28 -2.40
N LEU A 40 0.51 8.94 -1.81
CA LEU A 40 0.81 9.30 -0.44
C LEU A 40 0.97 10.81 -0.26
N SER A 41 1.62 11.51 -1.18
CA SER A 41 1.77 12.97 -1.12
C SER A 41 0.44 13.69 -1.34
N SER A 42 -0.48 13.11 -2.14
CA SER A 42 -1.85 13.62 -2.29
C SER A 42 -2.71 13.38 -1.04
N PHE A 43 -2.33 12.42 -0.19
CA PHE A 43 -3.02 12.16 1.07
C PHE A 43 -2.59 13.21 2.11
N SER A 44 -3.38 14.27 2.23
CA SER A 44 -3.30 15.16 3.39
C SER A 44 -4.15 14.61 4.52
N ARG A 45 -3.65 14.60 5.76
CA ARG A 45 -4.49 14.33 6.94
C ARG A 45 -5.58 15.40 7.08
N GLY A 46 -5.24 16.67 6.82
CA GLY A 46 -6.16 17.81 7.03
C GLY A 46 -6.73 17.84 8.45
N GLU A 47 -7.88 18.47 8.63
CA GLU A 47 -8.64 18.52 9.91
C GLU A 47 -9.57 17.31 10.11
N GLY A 48 -9.67 16.41 9.12
CA GLY A 48 -10.58 15.26 9.14
C GLY A 48 -10.08 14.09 9.96
N LYS A 49 -11.02 13.26 10.43
CA LYS A 49 -10.71 12.00 11.13
C LYS A 49 -10.17 10.96 10.14
N VAL A 50 -9.25 10.12 10.60
CA VAL A 50 -8.69 9.02 9.82
C VAL A 50 -9.03 7.70 10.51
N ALA A 51 -9.73 6.81 9.79
CA ALA A 51 -9.83 5.41 10.16
C ALA A 51 -8.71 4.64 9.45
N TRP A 52 -7.79 4.09 10.23
CA TRP A 52 -6.72 3.25 9.74
C TRP A 52 -6.97 1.80 10.15
N VAL A 53 -7.17 0.94 9.15
CA VAL A 53 -7.34 -0.51 9.32
C VAL A 53 -6.09 -1.21 8.81
N HIS A 54 -5.47 -2.01 9.65
CA HIS A 54 -4.36 -2.88 9.26
C HIS A 54 -4.81 -4.34 9.25
N CYS A 55 -4.53 -5.06 8.16
CA CYS A 55 -4.77 -6.48 8.02
C CYS A 55 -3.42 -7.20 7.87
N ALA A 56 -3.25 -8.37 8.48
CA ALA A 56 -2.01 -9.13 8.39
C ALA A 56 -1.82 -9.73 6.97
N SER A 57 -2.92 -9.99 6.25
CA SER A 57 -2.89 -10.60 4.92
C SER A 57 -3.99 -10.03 3.99
N LEU A 58 -3.92 -10.41 2.70
CA LEU A 58 -4.97 -10.09 1.73
C LEU A 58 -6.29 -10.80 2.07
N GLY A 59 -6.24 -12.04 2.55
CA GLY A 59 -7.44 -12.81 2.91
C GLY A 59 -8.21 -12.16 4.06
N GLU A 60 -7.51 -11.66 5.07
CA GLU A 60 -8.13 -10.90 6.17
C GLU A 60 -8.75 -9.59 5.68
N PHE A 61 -8.10 -8.90 4.74
CA PHE A 61 -8.69 -7.72 4.12
C PHE A 61 -10.00 -8.05 3.40
N GLU A 62 -10.04 -9.14 2.62
CA GLU A 62 -11.25 -9.56 1.91
C GLU A 62 -12.39 -9.92 2.87
N GLN A 63 -12.07 -10.61 3.97
CA GLN A 63 -13.04 -10.92 5.04
C GLN A 63 -13.54 -9.66 5.76
N GLY A 64 -12.65 -8.70 6.02
CA GLY A 64 -12.97 -7.43 6.68
C GLY A 64 -13.59 -6.38 5.76
N ARG A 65 -13.55 -6.56 4.43
CA ARG A 65 -14.03 -5.59 3.44
C ARG A 65 -15.46 -5.11 3.69
N PRO A 66 -16.45 -5.97 4.03
CA PRO A 66 -17.81 -5.50 4.31
C PRO A 66 -17.89 -4.50 5.47
N VAL A 67 -17.04 -4.66 6.49
CA VAL A 67 -16.96 -3.75 7.65
C VAL A 67 -16.33 -2.42 7.23
N ILE A 68 -15.23 -2.49 6.49
CA ILE A 68 -14.52 -1.32 5.95
C ILE A 68 -15.47 -0.50 5.05
N GLU A 69 -16.20 -1.15 4.15
CA GLU A 69 -17.18 -0.49 3.28
C GLU A 69 -18.32 0.14 4.07
N LYS A 70 -18.85 -0.55 5.09
CA LYS A 70 -19.88 0.00 5.98
C LYS A 70 -19.40 1.27 6.67
N ILE A 71 -18.20 1.26 7.27
CA ILE A 71 -17.59 2.44 7.90
C ILE A 71 -17.49 3.60 6.90
N ARG A 72 -17.05 3.31 5.66
CA ARG A 72 -16.92 4.35 4.63
C ARG A 72 -18.25 4.97 4.21
N ARG A 73 -19.34 4.20 4.22
CA ARG A 73 -20.69 4.73 3.94
C ARG A 73 -21.24 5.54 5.11
N GLU A 74 -21.04 5.06 6.33
CA GLU A 74 -21.60 5.70 7.54
C GLU A 74 -20.82 6.96 7.93
N ARG A 75 -19.53 7.01 7.62
CA ARG A 75 -18.60 8.11 7.96
C ARG A 75 -17.91 8.64 6.70
N PRO A 76 -18.64 9.26 5.76
CA PRO A 76 -18.05 9.79 4.53
C PRO A 76 -17.08 10.95 4.80
N ASP A 77 -17.17 11.58 5.97
CA ASP A 77 -16.26 12.61 6.47
C ASP A 77 -14.89 12.04 6.91
N TRP A 78 -14.78 10.73 7.08
CA TRP A 78 -13.54 10.08 7.52
C TRP A 78 -12.70 9.64 6.33
N LYS A 79 -11.40 9.95 6.42
CA LYS A 79 -10.41 9.38 5.50
C LYS A 79 -10.12 7.96 5.90
N MET A 80 -10.13 7.05 4.94
CA MET A 80 -9.90 5.63 5.15
C MET A 80 -8.53 5.23 4.63
N VAL A 81 -7.72 4.59 5.48
CA VAL A 81 -6.42 4.02 5.14
C VAL A 81 -6.47 2.54 5.46
N VAL A 82 -6.12 1.70 4.47
CA VAL A 82 -6.02 0.25 4.64
C VAL A 82 -4.62 -0.20 4.27
N THR A 83 -3.97 -0.97 5.14
CA THR A 83 -2.62 -1.50 4.92
C THR A 83 -2.57 -3.00 5.18
N PHE A 84 -1.79 -3.73 4.38
CA PHE A 84 -1.49 -5.15 4.61
C PHE A 84 -0.11 -5.53 4.05
N PHE A 85 0.49 -6.61 4.57
CA PHE A 85 1.86 -7.00 4.23
C PHE A 85 1.98 -7.82 2.92
N SER A 86 0.86 -8.26 2.34
CA SER A 86 0.79 -9.07 1.11
C SER A 86 0.88 -8.21 -0.18
N PRO A 87 1.58 -8.66 -1.24
CA PRO A 87 1.65 -7.97 -2.54
C PRO A 87 0.75 -8.49 -3.66
#